data_AF-A0AAV2GCV0-F1
#
_entry.id   AF-A0AAV2GCV0-F1
#
_cell.length_a   1.000
_cell.length_b   1.000
_cell.length_c   1.000
_cell.angle_alpha   90.00
_cell.angle_beta   90.00
_cell.angle_gamma   90.00
#
_symmetry.space_group_name_H-M   'P 1'
#
loop_
_entity.id
_entity.type
_entity.pdbx_description
1 polymer ?
#
loop_
_entity_poly.entity_id
_entity_poly.type
_entity_poly.pdbx_seq_one_letter_code
_entity_poly.pdbx_strand_id
1 'polypeptide(L)'
;MGVSRGWPPSVHPHDLVRDRIVASNWAILDESESDWKSHAAAIAQSIQVIKKRLQWKKLMVRLNRLSSQLNKPDLWDDPVLAGSLSREHGSLMGKMKEVKALEQDLIEHIDMIKLAREESENSEMERRGNLASSCLGMYPFSWCPND
;
A
#
# COMPACT_ATOMS: atom_id res chain seq x y z
N MET A 1 6.86 -23.07 36.35
CA MET A 1 7.18 -21.67 36.04
C MET A 1 6.71 -21.41 34.60
N GLY A 2 5.51 -20.86 34.44
CA GLY A 2 4.93 -20.57 33.12
C GLY A 2 5.35 -19.18 32.65
N VAL A 3 5.97 -19.08 31.48
CA VAL A 3 6.36 -17.79 30.90
C VAL A 3 5.19 -17.30 30.04
N SER A 4 4.38 -16.41 30.62
CA SER A 4 3.37 -15.64 29.88
C SER A 4 4.07 -14.77 28.83
N ARG A 5 4.09 -15.24 27.58
CA ARG A 5 4.48 -14.40 26.44
C ARG A 5 3.34 -13.44 26.16
N GLY A 6 3.43 -12.25 26.78
CA GLY A 6 2.56 -11.12 26.47
C GLY A 6 2.68 -10.77 24.99
N TRP A 7 1.54 -10.72 24.30
CA TRP A 7 1.47 -10.25 22.93
C TRP A 7 1.97 -8.79 22.89
N PRO A 8 2.85 -8.41 21.94
CA PRO A 8 3.23 -7.01 21.78
C PRO A 8 2.01 -6.17 21.38
N PRO A 9 1.98 -4.86 21.72
CA PRO A 9 0.84 -3.99 21.45
C PRO A 9 0.57 -3.97 19.95
N SER A 10 -0.69 -4.12 19.57
CA SER A 10 -1.22 -4.25 18.21
C SER A 10 -0.48 -3.41 17.17
N VAL A 11 0.50 -4.02 16.48
CA VAL A 11 1.09 -3.44 15.27
C VAL A 11 0.17 -3.84 14.13
N HIS A 12 -0.57 -2.88 13.59
CA HIS A 12 -1.46 -3.14 12.46
C HIS A 12 -0.62 -3.52 11.22
N PRO A 13 -1.05 -4.51 10.41
CA PRO A 13 -0.30 -4.99 9.25
C PRO A 13 0.14 -3.88 8.28
N HIS A 14 -0.64 -2.80 8.18
CA HIS A 14 -0.37 -1.64 7.33
C HIS A 14 0.88 -0.84 7.73
N ASP A 15 1.25 -0.80 9.01
CA ASP A 15 2.45 -0.07 9.45
C ASP A 15 3.74 -0.81 9.06
N LEU A 16 3.70 -2.15 8.97
CA LEU A 16 4.81 -2.98 8.53
C LEU A 16 5.06 -2.89 7.02
N VAL A 17 4.00 -2.72 6.22
CA VAL A 17 4.11 -2.53 4.77
C VAL A 17 4.74 -1.18 4.44
N ARG A 18 4.33 -0.11 5.14
CA ARG A 18 4.91 1.23 4.98
C ARG A 18 6.42 1.24 5.23
N ASP A 19 6.85 0.62 6.32
CA ASP A 19 8.26 0.61 6.69
C ASP A 19 9.10 -0.33 5.79
N ARG A 20 8.48 -1.40 5.24
CA ARG A 20 9.10 -2.29 4.25
C ARG A 20 9.28 -1.63 2.87
N ILE A 21 8.36 -0.76 2.46
CA ILE A 21 8.46 0.02 1.21
C ILE A 21 9.60 1.04 1.29
N VAL A 22 9.82 1.67 2.46
CA VAL A 22 10.88 2.67 2.66
C VAL A 22 12.27 2.03 2.82
N ALA A 23 12.37 0.87 3.47
CA ALA A 23 13.65 0.22 3.77
C ALA A 23 14.30 -0.46 2.55
N SER A 24 13.53 -0.62 1.47
CA SER A 24 13.97 -1.44 0.36
C SER A 24 14.42 -0.52 -0.79
N ASN A 25 15.74 -0.31 -0.82
CA ASN A 25 16.47 0.49 -1.79
C ASN A 25 16.34 -0.15 -3.19
N TRP A 26 15.23 0.09 -3.89
CA TRP A 26 14.92 -0.56 -5.16
C TRP A 26 15.48 0.26 -6.31
N ALA A 27 16.50 -0.32 -6.97
CA ALA A 27 17.10 0.24 -8.17
C ALA A 27 16.08 0.23 -9.32
N ILE A 28 15.94 1.37 -10.00
CA ILE A 28 15.14 1.50 -11.22
C ILE A 28 15.93 0.78 -12.32
N LEU A 29 15.43 -0.38 -12.77
CA LEU A 29 15.99 -1.11 -13.93
C LEU A 29 15.39 -0.58 -15.24
N ASP A 30 16.13 -0.77 -16.33
CA ASP A 30 15.84 -0.36 -17.71
C ASP A 30 14.53 -0.96 -18.27
N GLU A 31 13.88 -0.23 -19.20
CA GLU A 31 12.51 -0.43 -19.69
C GLU A 31 12.21 -1.81 -20.29
N SER A 32 13.21 -2.61 -20.67
CA SER A 32 12.99 -3.93 -21.29
C SER A 32 12.50 -5.03 -20.32
N GLU A 33 12.65 -4.85 -19.00
CA GLU A 33 12.22 -5.78 -17.94
C GLU A 33 11.43 -5.06 -16.84
N SER A 34 10.43 -4.26 -17.20
CA SER A 34 9.75 -3.41 -16.22
C SER A 34 8.79 -4.19 -15.29
N ASP A 35 9.34 -4.77 -14.21
CA ASP A 35 8.59 -5.43 -13.13
C ASP A 35 7.58 -4.42 -12.51
N TRP A 36 6.36 -4.87 -12.22
CA TRP A 36 5.33 -4.04 -11.56
C TRP A 36 5.83 -3.50 -10.20
N LYS A 37 6.75 -4.22 -9.57
CA LYS A 37 7.47 -3.80 -8.36
C LYS A 37 8.31 -2.54 -8.59
N SER A 38 8.98 -2.44 -9.73
CA SER A 38 9.79 -1.26 -10.11
C SER A 38 8.89 -0.02 -10.25
N HIS A 39 7.77 -0.15 -10.96
CA HIS A 39 6.77 0.92 -11.08
C HIS A 39 6.19 1.34 -9.73
N ALA A 40 5.80 0.37 -8.89
CA ALA A 40 5.30 0.63 -7.56
C ALA A 40 6.32 1.40 -6.70
N ALA A 41 7.61 1.04 -6.79
CA ALA A 41 8.69 1.76 -6.10
C ALA A 41 8.87 3.19 -6.62
N ALA A 42 8.81 3.42 -7.94
CA ALA A 42 8.89 4.76 -8.51
C ALA A 42 7.74 5.67 -8.04
N ILE A 43 6.52 5.12 -7.96
CA ILE A 43 5.35 5.85 -7.43
C ILE A 43 5.54 6.14 -5.94
N ALA A 44 5.97 5.15 -5.14
CA ALA A 44 6.23 5.34 -3.71
C ALA A 44 7.29 6.44 -3.47
N GLN A 45 8.36 6.47 -4.25
CA GLN A 45 9.38 7.51 -4.20
C GLN A 45 8.80 8.89 -4.54
N SER A 46 7.93 8.98 -5.54
CA SER A 46 7.24 10.22 -5.90
C SER A 46 6.37 10.74 -4.75
N ILE A 47 5.61 9.86 -4.08
CA ILE A 47 4.82 10.22 -2.88
C ILE A 47 5.73 10.72 -1.76
N GLN A 48 6.89 10.09 -1.54
CA GLN A 48 7.85 10.55 -0.53
C GLN A 48 8.37 11.97 -0.83
N VAL A 49 8.65 12.29 -2.10
CA VAL A 49 9.07 13.64 -2.51
C VAL A 49 7.96 14.66 -2.23
N ILE A 50 6.70 14.31 -2.50
CA ILE A 50 5.54 15.15 -2.17
C ILE A 50 5.49 15.42 -0.67
N LYS A 51 5.62 14.38 0.17
CA LYS A 51 5.65 14.51 1.64
C LYS A 51 6.80 15.39 2.15
N LYS A 52 7.99 15.29 1.53
CA LYS A 52 9.14 16.14 1.85
C LYS A 52 8.84 17.61 1.53
N ARG A 53 8.30 17.91 0.33
CA ARG A 53 7.93 19.27 -0.08
C ARG A 53 6.84 19.88 0.80
N LEU A 54 5.86 19.08 1.21
CA LEU A 54 4.81 19.50 2.16
C LEU A 54 5.29 19.64 3.60
N GLN A 55 6.57 19.32 3.91
CA GLN A 55 7.11 19.32 5.26
C GLN A 55 6.22 18.52 6.23
N TRP A 56 5.87 17.28 5.87
CA TRP A 56 4.85 16.46 6.51
C TRP A 56 4.83 16.50 8.06
N LYS A 57 6.00 16.40 8.71
CA LYS A 57 6.11 16.48 10.18
C LYS A 57 5.60 17.81 10.73
N LYS A 58 5.97 18.94 10.11
CA LYS A 58 5.51 20.28 10.51
C LYS A 58 4.02 20.45 10.23
N LEU A 59 3.54 19.94 9.09
CA LEU A 59 2.12 19.96 8.74
C LEU A 59 1.27 19.24 9.80
N MET A 60 1.69 18.04 10.22
CA MET A 60 1.00 17.29 11.28
C MET A 60 0.95 18.06 12.61
N VAL A 61 2.07 18.66 13.04
CA VAL A 61 2.10 19.46 14.27
C VAL A 61 1.18 20.67 14.16
N ARG A 62 1.17 21.36 13.02
CA ARG A 62 0.27 22.51 12.79
C ARG A 62 -1.19 22.07 12.82
N LEU A 63 -1.52 20.96 12.16
CA LEU A 63 -2.87 20.43 12.13
C LEU A 63 -3.36 20.03 13.53
N ASN A 64 -2.53 19.33 14.32
CA ASN A 64 -2.86 18.97 15.69
C ASN A 64 -3.12 20.20 16.57
N ARG A 65 -2.31 21.25 16.41
CA ARG A 65 -2.53 22.52 17.11
C ARG A 65 -3.84 23.18 16.70
N LEU A 66 -4.15 23.23 15.41
CA LEU A 66 -5.41 23.79 14.90
C LEU A 66 -6.61 22.98 15.38
N SER A 67 -6.53 21.65 15.33
CA SER A 67 -7.56 20.75 15.85
C SER A 67 -7.79 20.96 17.34
N SER A 68 -6.72 21.12 18.13
CA SER A 68 -6.83 21.47 19.55
C SER A 68 -7.48 22.84 19.79
N GLN A 69 -7.23 23.83 18.93
CA GLN A 69 -7.89 25.14 19.00
C GLN A 69 -9.38 25.05 18.64
N LEU A 70 -9.73 24.25 17.62
CA LEU A 70 -11.11 23.99 17.20
C LEU A 70 -11.95 23.29 18.28
N ASN A 71 -11.32 22.45 19.10
CA ASN A 71 -11.99 21.74 20.18
C ASN A 71 -12.24 22.60 21.43
N LYS A 72 -11.79 23.86 21.46
CA LYS A 72 -12.05 24.73 22.62
C LYS A 72 -13.49 25.26 22.60
N PRO A 73 -14.18 25.29 23.76
CA PRO A 73 -15.57 25.75 23.83
C PRO A 73 -15.72 27.27 23.63
N ASP A 74 -14.70 28.06 23.96
CA ASP A 74 -14.66 29.53 23.84
C ASP A 74 -14.40 30.03 22.41
N LEU A 75 -14.03 29.14 21.48
CA LEU A 75 -13.69 29.53 20.11
C LEU A 75 -14.86 30.18 19.38
N TRP A 76 -16.09 29.73 19.65
CA TRP A 76 -17.29 30.17 18.95
C TRP A 76 -17.82 31.52 19.43
N ASP A 77 -17.20 32.11 20.47
CA ASP A 77 -17.51 33.46 20.94
C ASP A 77 -17.01 34.53 19.94
N ASP A 78 -15.99 34.21 19.13
CA ASP A 78 -15.52 35.05 18.02
C ASP A 78 -15.70 34.32 16.67
N PRO A 79 -16.77 34.63 15.91
CA PRO A 79 -17.06 33.96 14.65
C PRO A 79 -16.02 34.25 13.55
N VAL A 80 -15.29 35.37 13.62
CA VAL A 80 -14.25 35.72 12.66
C VAL A 80 -13.02 34.84 12.87
N LEU A 81 -12.62 34.67 14.13
CA LEU A 81 -11.51 33.80 14.51
C LEU A 81 -11.83 32.33 14.21
N ALA A 82 -13.03 31.86 14.57
CA ALA A 82 -13.48 30.50 14.30
C ALA A 82 -13.45 30.20 12.79
N GLY A 83 -14.00 31.09 11.96
CA GLY A 83 -14.02 30.92 10.51
C GLY A 83 -12.62 30.84 9.89
N SER A 84 -11.69 31.67 10.36
CA SER A 84 -10.29 31.66 9.90
C SER A 84 -9.61 30.33 10.24
N LEU A 85 -9.72 29.88 11.49
CA LEU A 85 -9.11 28.62 11.95
C LEU A 85 -9.70 27.40 11.25
N SER A 86 -11.02 27.36 11.05
CA SER A 86 -11.68 26.26 10.32
C SER A 86 -11.22 26.19 8.87
N ARG A 87 -11.06 27.33 8.18
CA ARG A 87 -10.55 27.38 6.80
C ARG A 87 -9.11 26.91 6.72
N GLU A 88 -8.24 27.37 7.62
CA GLU A 88 -6.85 26.92 7.66
C GLU A 88 -6.75 25.42 7.96
N HIS A 89 -7.48 24.95 8.98
CA HIS A 89 -7.54 23.53 9.32
C HIS A 89 -8.04 22.68 8.15
N GLY A 90 -9.12 23.11 7.48
CA GLY A 90 -9.66 22.44 6.30
C GLY A 90 -8.66 22.38 5.14
N SER A 91 -7.95 23.47 4.87
CA SER A 91 -6.92 23.51 3.82
C SER A 91 -5.78 22.53 4.09
N LEU A 92 -5.27 22.47 5.33
CA LEU A 92 -4.20 21.54 5.70
C LEU A 92 -4.68 20.09 5.75
N MET A 93 -5.90 19.85 6.23
CA MET A 93 -6.54 18.53 6.24
C MET A 93 -6.73 17.99 4.82
N GLY A 94 -7.14 18.85 3.87
CA GLY A 94 -7.27 18.49 2.45
C GLY A 94 -5.96 17.96 1.86
N LYS A 95 -4.87 18.71 2.01
CA LYS A 95 -3.52 18.28 1.56
C LYS A 95 -3.10 16.96 2.19
N MET A 96 -3.39 16.77 3.48
CA MET A 96 -3.07 15.52 4.17
C MET A 96 -3.89 14.34 3.63
N LYS A 97 -5.19 14.57 3.36
CA LYS A 97 -6.10 13.57 2.80
C LYS A 97 -5.67 13.15 1.40
N GLU A 98 -5.30 14.10 0.54
CA GLU A 98 -4.81 13.82 -0.82
C GLU A 98 -3.59 12.90 -0.82
N VAL A 99 -2.58 13.21 0.01
CA VAL A 99 -1.38 12.36 0.10
C VAL A 99 -1.72 10.97 0.64
N LYS A 100 -2.60 10.88 1.64
CA LYS A 100 -3.05 9.57 2.17
C LYS A 100 -3.84 8.77 1.14
N ALA A 101 -4.65 9.43 0.31
CA ALA A 101 -5.37 8.78 -0.78
C ALA A 101 -4.39 8.17 -1.79
N LEU A 102 -3.37 8.93 -2.21
CA LEU A 102 -2.33 8.39 -3.11
C LEU A 102 -1.59 7.17 -2.53
N GLU A 103 -1.33 7.17 -1.22
CA GLU A 103 -0.72 6.01 -0.55
C GLU A 103 -1.65 4.79 -0.53
N GLN A 104 -2.93 5.02 -0.26
CA GLN A 104 -3.94 3.97 -0.23
C GLN A 104 -4.16 3.38 -1.63
N ASP A 105 -4.34 4.23 -2.64
CA ASP A 105 -4.52 3.82 -4.04
C ASP A 105 -3.33 2.97 -4.53
N LEU A 106 -2.09 3.35 -4.18
CA LEU A 106 -0.91 2.56 -4.51
C LEU A 106 -0.97 1.15 -3.90
N ILE A 107 -1.37 1.03 -2.64
CA ILE A 107 -1.48 -0.27 -1.95
C ILE A 107 -2.57 -1.12 -2.62
N GLU A 108 -3.74 -0.53 -2.88
CA GLU A 108 -4.86 -1.22 -3.53
C GLU A 108 -4.47 -1.72 -4.92
N HIS A 109 -3.79 -0.90 -5.72
CA HIS A 109 -3.30 -1.32 -7.04
C HIS A 109 -2.25 -2.43 -6.95
N ILE A 110 -1.33 -2.36 -6.00
CA ILE A 110 -0.36 -3.42 -5.74
C ILE A 110 -1.08 -4.74 -5.42
N ASP A 111 -2.09 -4.71 -4.55
CA ASP A 111 -2.80 -5.91 -4.15
C ASP A 111 -3.66 -6.48 -5.29
N MET A 112 -4.28 -5.63 -6.10
CA MET A 112 -4.97 -6.08 -7.33
C MET A 112 -4.01 -6.77 -8.31
N ILE A 113 -2.80 -6.22 -8.52
CA ILE A 113 -1.79 -6.83 -9.41
C ILE A 113 -1.34 -8.19 -8.89
N LYS A 114 -1.17 -8.35 -7.57
CA LYS A 114 -0.82 -9.64 -6.96
C LYS A 114 -1.92 -10.67 -7.19
N LEU A 115 -3.17 -10.33 -6.88
CA LEU A 115 -4.31 -11.23 -7.06
C LEU A 115 -4.45 -11.68 -8.51
N ALA A 116 -4.32 -10.76 -9.48
CA ALA A 116 -4.39 -11.08 -10.90
C ALA A 116 -3.27 -12.04 -11.35
N ARG A 117 -2.06 -11.92 -10.77
CA ARG A 117 -0.94 -12.81 -11.06
C ARG A 117 -1.14 -14.20 -10.46
N GLU A 118 -1.59 -14.26 -9.21
CA GLU A 118 -1.93 -15.53 -8.55
C GLU A 118 -3.00 -16.30 -9.35
N GLU A 119 -4.01 -15.61 -9.87
CA GLU A 119 -5.05 -16.20 -10.72
C GLU A 119 -4.48 -16.69 -12.06
N SER A 120 -3.63 -15.91 -12.71
CA SER A 120 -2.96 -16.31 -13.96
C SER A 120 -2.12 -17.57 -13.76
N GLU A 121 -1.27 -17.60 -12.72
CA GLU A 121 -0.41 -18.74 -12.38
C GLU A 121 -1.24 -19.99 -12.05
N ASN A 122 -2.33 -19.84 -11.28
CA ASN A 122 -3.23 -20.96 -10.98
C ASN A 122 -3.91 -21.50 -12.24
N SER A 123 -4.39 -20.63 -13.12
CA SER A 123 -5.03 -21.03 -14.38
C SER A 123 -4.06 -21.73 -15.34
N GLU A 124 -2.79 -21.35 -15.35
CA GLU A 124 -1.74 -22.05 -16.10
C GLU A 124 -1.47 -23.43 -15.51
N MET A 125 -1.43 -23.55 -14.19
CA MET A 125 -1.22 -24.82 -13.49
C MET A 125 -2.38 -25.80 -13.76
N GLU A 126 -3.63 -25.33 -13.70
CA GLU A 126 -4.82 -26.12 -14.03
C GLU A 126 -4.82 -26.58 -15.49
N ARG A 127 -4.50 -25.70 -16.44
CA ARG A 127 -4.37 -26.08 -17.86
C ARG A 127 -3.28 -27.14 -18.06
N ARG A 128 -2.14 -27.01 -17.39
CA ARG A 128 -1.05 -28.00 -17.44
C ARG A 128 -1.47 -29.33 -16.83
N GLY A 129 -2.21 -29.32 -15.72
CA GLY A 129 -2.77 -30.52 -15.10
C GLY A 129 -3.77 -31.24 -16.02
N ASN A 130 -4.66 -30.49 -16.67
CA ASN A 130 -5.64 -31.05 -17.61
C ASN A 130 -4.96 -31.62 -18.88
N LEU A 131 -3.92 -30.96 -19.39
CA LEU A 131 -3.11 -31.49 -20.49
C LEU A 131 -2.40 -32.79 -20.09
N ALA A 132 -1.80 -32.86 -18.90
CA ALA A 132 -1.17 -34.08 -18.40
C ALA A 132 -2.19 -35.23 -18.23
N SER A 133 -3.39 -34.93 -17.74
CA SER A 133 -4.47 -35.90 -17.61
C SER A 133 -5.00 -36.38 -18.97
N SER A 134 -5.13 -35.48 -19.94
CA SER A 134 -5.51 -35.82 -21.32
C SER A 134 -4.46 -36.69 -22.01
N CYS A 135 -3.16 -36.46 -21.77
CA CYS A 135 -2.10 -37.31 -22.31
C CYS A 135 -2.16 -38.73 -21.73
N LEU A 136 -2.50 -38.90 -20.45
CA LEU A 136 -2.67 -40.20 -19.81
C LEU A 136 -3.90 -40.98 -20.32
N GLY A 137 -4.90 -40.29 -20.88
CA GLY A 137 -6.08 -40.91 -21.49
C GLY A 137 -5.99 -41.15 -23.00
N MET A 138 -5.04 -40.51 -23.71
CA MET A 138 -4.95 -40.53 -25.18
C MET A 138 -3.98 -41.59 -25.72
N TYR A 139 -3.05 -42.09 -24.91
CA TYR A 139 -2.12 -43.14 -25.36
C TYR A 139 -2.65 -44.53 -25.02
N PRO A 140 -3.00 -45.39 -26.01
CA PRO A 140 -3.16 -46.81 -25.74
C PRO A 140 -1.83 -47.35 -25.21
N PHE A 141 -1.91 -48.31 -24.27
CA PHE A 141 -0.79 -48.93 -23.54
C PHE A 141 0.36 -49.50 -24.40
N SER A 142 0.23 -49.45 -25.74
CA SER A 142 1.17 -49.98 -26.74
C SER A 142 2.22 -48.97 -27.23
N TRP A 143 2.27 -47.74 -26.71
CA TRP A 143 3.25 -46.71 -27.13
C TRP A 143 4.17 -46.22 -25.99
N CYS A 144 4.35 -47.01 -24.94
CA CYS A 144 5.47 -46.83 -24.01
C CYS A 144 6.72 -47.51 -24.63
N PRO A 145 7.80 -46.78 -24.98
CA PRO A 145 9.06 -47.41 -25.32
C PRO A 145 9.52 -48.25 -24.12
N ASN A 146 9.73 -49.54 -24.33
CA ASN A 146 10.59 -50.31 -23.44
C ASN A 146 12.03 -49.93 -23.76
N ASP A 147 12.79 -49.69 -22.69
CA ASP A 147 14.20 -49.29 -22.59
C ASP A 147 14.51 -47.78 -22.55
#